data_AF-A0A2V8ZN90-F1
#
_entry.id   AF-A0A2V8ZN90-F1
#
_cell.length_a   1.000
_cell.length_b   1.000
_cell.length_c   1.000
_cell.angle_alpha   90.00
_cell.angle_beta   90.00
_cell.angle_gamma   90.00
#
_symmetry.space_group_name_H-M   'P 1'
#
loop_
_entity.id
_entity.type
_entity.pdbx_description
1 polymer ?
#
loop_
_entity_poly.entity_id
_entity_poly.type
_entity_poly.pdbx_seq_one_letter_code
_entity_poly.pdbx_strand_id
1 'polypeptide(L)'
;MAIPELRKEIEHYCKLGDRVIDQARRRVLEGEQVPNAEKIYSIFEAHTDLIKRGKVQTPLEFGHKVFLAESVQGLITQYEVLEGNPNDEQHVEPSLKCHKKMFGHVPELYSTDRGFFSEKNVKLCERKSVKVVCIPQCGGQKTDERKAYEKSPDFKKGQRFRAGIEGTISVLFRGRGMKRCRDEGRKRFELWVGAAVLANNLMRIAALRKKRSRQSSA
;
A
#
# COMPACT_ATOMS: atom_id res chain seq x y z
N MET A 1 18.79 32.71 16.85
CA MET A 1 17.49 32.31 16.26
C MET A 1 17.15 30.87 16.67
N ALA A 2 17.13 30.57 17.97
CA ALA A 2 16.91 29.19 18.46
C ALA A 2 15.82 29.17 19.55
N ILE A 3 15.78 30.20 20.40
CA ILE A 3 14.78 30.34 21.46
C ILE A 3 13.35 30.56 20.91
N PRO A 4 13.11 31.44 19.91
CA PRO A 4 11.76 31.63 19.36
C PRO A 4 11.21 30.38 18.66
N GLU A 5 12.06 29.67 17.93
CA GLU A 5 11.75 28.41 17.25
C GLU A 5 11.40 27.31 18.26
N LEU A 6 12.24 27.14 19.29
CA LEU A 6 11.99 26.17 20.36
C LEU A 6 10.70 26.47 21.11
N ARG A 7 10.39 27.74 21.35
CA ARG A 7 9.12 28.13 21.99
C ARG A 7 7.91 27.74 21.13
N LYS A 8 7.97 27.95 19.81
CA LYS A 8 6.91 27.50 18.89
C LYS A 8 6.74 25.99 18.92
N GLU A 9 7.83 25.25 19.00
CA GLU A 9 7.83 23.79 19.09
C GLU A 9 7.20 23.30 20.39
N ILE A 10 7.57 23.90 21.53
CA ILE A 10 6.95 23.62 22.83
C ILE A 10 5.44 23.93 22.79
N GLU A 11 5.06 25.12 22.29
CA GLU A 11 3.65 25.50 22.16
C GLU A 11 2.86 24.54 21.26
N HIS A 12 3.48 24.02 20.20
CA HIS A 12 2.89 23.00 19.33
C HIS A 12 2.64 21.68 20.09
N TYR A 13 3.65 21.16 20.81
CA TYR A 13 3.51 19.92 21.57
C TYR A 13 2.55 20.05 22.75
N CYS A 14 2.50 21.21 23.43
CA CYS A 14 1.49 21.49 24.45
C CYS A 14 0.07 21.36 23.88
N LYS A 15 -0.21 21.97 22.72
CA LYS A 15 -1.53 21.86 22.06
C LYS A 15 -1.88 20.42 21.67
N LEU A 16 -0.90 19.62 21.25
CA LEU A 16 -1.11 18.20 20.99
C LEU A 16 -1.36 17.42 22.28
N GLY A 17 -0.66 17.77 23.37
CA GLY A 17 -0.91 17.24 24.71
C GLY A 17 -2.34 17.46 25.18
N ASP A 18 -2.86 18.67 25.01
CA ASP A 18 -4.25 19.02 25.35
C ASP A 18 -5.25 18.12 24.60
N ARG A 19 -5.01 17.90 23.29
CA ARG A 19 -5.83 16.99 22.48
C ARG A 19 -5.76 15.54 22.95
N VAL A 20 -4.59 15.06 23.38
CA VAL A 20 -4.42 13.70 23.90
C VAL A 20 -5.19 13.54 25.22
N ILE A 21 -5.17 14.56 26.09
CA ILE A 21 -5.93 14.58 27.34
C ILE A 21 -7.43 14.55 27.06
N ASP A 22 -7.92 15.40 26.15
CA ASP A 22 -9.32 15.44 25.73
C ASP A 22 -9.79 14.09 25.18
N GLN A 23 -9.02 13.52 24.24
CA GLN A 23 -9.27 12.20 23.69
C GLN A 23 -9.35 11.12 24.79
N ALA A 24 -8.43 11.14 25.75
CA ALA A 24 -8.37 10.16 26.83
C ALA A 24 -9.59 10.29 27.74
N ARG A 25 -9.99 11.51 28.09
CA ARG A 25 -11.20 11.78 28.87
C ARG A 25 -12.44 11.25 28.15
N ARG A 26 -12.66 11.65 26.88
CA ARG A 26 -13.80 11.21 26.07
C ARG A 26 -13.90 9.68 25.99
N ARG A 27 -12.79 9.00 25.73
CA ARG A 27 -12.77 7.53 25.57
C ARG A 27 -12.89 6.76 26.89
N VAL A 28 -12.19 7.19 27.93
CA VAL A 28 -12.00 6.39 29.16
C VAL A 28 -13.02 6.78 30.22
N LEU A 29 -13.29 8.07 30.39
CA LEU A 29 -14.19 8.56 31.43
C LEU A 29 -15.62 8.68 30.93
N GLU A 30 -15.82 9.14 29.69
CA GLU A 30 -17.16 9.39 29.12
C GLU A 30 -17.67 8.22 28.26
N GLY A 31 -16.82 7.24 27.97
CA GLY A 31 -17.18 6.04 27.19
C GLY A 31 -17.45 6.31 25.71
N GLU A 32 -17.06 7.48 25.19
CA GLU A 32 -17.30 7.87 23.81
C GLU A 32 -16.40 7.11 22.82
N GLN A 33 -16.96 6.76 21.66
CA GLN A 33 -16.17 6.31 20.53
C GLN A 33 -15.66 7.49 19.70
N VAL A 34 -14.47 7.97 20.04
CA VAL A 34 -13.77 8.99 19.23
C VAL A 34 -13.43 8.41 17.84
N PRO A 35 -13.75 9.11 16.73
CA PRO A 35 -13.37 8.71 15.39
C PRO A 35 -11.85 8.53 15.23
N ASN A 36 -11.40 7.58 14.41
CA ASN A 36 -9.96 7.35 14.23
C ASN A 36 -9.22 8.55 13.62
N ALA A 37 -9.88 9.33 12.77
CA ALA A 37 -9.30 10.54 12.17
C ALA A 37 -9.01 11.65 13.20
N GLU A 38 -9.71 11.64 14.34
CA GLU A 38 -9.48 12.60 15.42
C GLU A 38 -8.37 12.14 16.37
N LYS A 39 -7.99 10.85 16.31
CA LYS A 39 -7.09 10.25 17.28
C LYS A 39 -5.63 10.63 17.03
N ILE A 40 -4.96 11.07 18.09
CA ILE A 40 -3.50 11.22 18.10
C ILE A 40 -2.89 9.97 18.75
N TYR A 41 -2.00 9.32 18.02
CA TYR A 41 -1.26 8.14 18.49
C TYR A 41 0.20 8.45 18.85
N SER A 42 0.75 9.55 18.32
CA SER A 42 2.07 10.08 18.66
C SER A 42 2.02 11.60 18.58
N ILE A 43 2.48 12.30 19.63
CA ILE A 43 2.59 13.76 19.61
C ILE A 43 3.74 14.23 18.71
N PHE A 44 4.76 13.40 18.51
CA PHE A 44 5.88 13.68 17.61
C PHE A 44 5.53 13.41 16.15
N GLU A 45 4.58 12.51 15.92
CA GLU A 45 4.13 12.11 14.58
C GLU A 45 2.60 12.05 14.54
N ALA A 46 1.96 13.21 14.68
CA ALA A 46 0.49 13.34 14.79
C ALA A 46 -0.27 12.83 13.56
N HIS A 47 0.43 12.60 12.45
CA HIS A 47 -0.09 12.07 11.21
C HIS A 47 -0.03 10.53 11.12
N THR A 48 0.45 9.84 12.17
CA THR A 48 0.54 8.37 12.20
C THR A 48 -0.83 7.72 12.18
N ASP A 49 -1.08 6.84 11.22
CA ASP A 49 -2.34 6.11 11.14
C ASP A 49 -2.33 4.83 11.97
N LEU A 50 -3.51 4.47 12.48
CA LEU A 50 -3.78 3.17 13.08
C LEU A 50 -4.29 2.20 12.02
N ILE A 51 -3.50 1.18 11.73
CA ILE A 51 -3.80 0.16 10.73
C ILE A 51 -4.29 -1.11 11.45
N LYS A 52 -5.59 -1.41 11.30
CA LYS A 52 -6.18 -2.68 11.74
C LYS A 52 -5.94 -3.73 10.66
N ARG A 53 -4.94 -4.60 10.83
CA ARG A 53 -4.64 -5.68 9.85
C ARG A 53 -5.34 -7.00 10.13
N GLY A 54 -6.07 -7.13 11.24
CA GLY A 54 -6.81 -8.35 11.58
C GLY A 54 -5.95 -9.59 11.82
N LYS A 55 -4.64 -9.43 12.06
CA LYS A 55 -3.74 -10.54 12.41
C LYS A 55 -3.88 -10.87 13.90
N VAL A 56 -4.00 -12.16 14.22
CA VAL A 56 -4.26 -12.67 15.58
C VAL A 56 -3.22 -12.19 16.61
N GLN A 57 -1.95 -12.05 16.22
CA GLN A 57 -0.87 -11.65 17.15
C GLN A 57 -0.56 -10.14 17.16
N THR A 58 -0.91 -9.40 16.10
CA THR A 58 -0.67 -7.96 15.97
C THR A 58 -1.90 -7.32 15.33
N PRO A 59 -3.00 -7.18 16.09
CA PRO A 59 -4.26 -6.68 15.56
C PRO A 59 -4.17 -5.20 15.14
N LEU A 60 -3.20 -4.46 15.68
CA LEU A 60 -2.98 -3.03 15.48
C LEU A 60 -1.52 -2.79 15.10
N GLU A 61 -1.30 -2.20 13.92
CA GLU A 61 -0.01 -1.69 13.47
C GLU A 61 -0.10 -0.15 13.35
N PHE A 62 1.00 0.54 13.61
CA PHE A 62 1.10 2.00 13.47
C PHE A 62 2.01 2.35 12.30
N GLY A 63 1.61 3.34 11.51
CA GLY A 63 2.39 3.84 10.38
C GLY A 63 1.49 4.20 9.21
N HIS A 64 2.06 4.21 8.01
CA HIS A 64 1.35 4.59 6.79
C HIS A 64 1.08 3.38 5.91
N LYS A 65 -0.12 3.31 5.34
CA LYS A 65 -0.43 2.33 4.32
C LYS A 65 0.19 2.77 2.99
N VAL A 66 0.89 1.87 2.31
CA VAL A 66 1.52 2.14 1.01
C VAL A 66 0.92 1.20 -0.03
N PHE A 67 0.35 1.77 -1.08
CA PHE A 67 -0.07 1.04 -2.27
C PHE A 67 1.13 0.85 -3.20
N LEU A 68 1.27 -0.35 -3.78
CA LEU A 68 2.32 -0.68 -4.75
C LEU A 68 1.72 -1.46 -5.93
N ALA A 69 2.16 -1.15 -7.15
CA ALA A 69 1.86 -1.94 -8.34
C ALA A 69 3.15 -2.35 -9.06
N GLU A 70 3.25 -3.64 -9.41
CA GLU A 70 4.46 -4.23 -10.00
C GLU A 70 4.18 -4.77 -11.42
N SER A 71 5.19 -4.65 -12.30
CA SER A 71 5.20 -5.25 -13.64
C SER A 71 5.72 -6.70 -13.61
N VAL A 72 5.52 -7.44 -14.71
CA VAL A 72 6.04 -8.82 -14.84
C VAL A 72 7.57 -8.89 -14.75
N GLN A 73 8.28 -7.80 -15.06
CA GLN A 73 9.73 -7.73 -14.93
C GLN A 73 10.20 -7.45 -13.50
N GLY A 74 9.30 -7.25 -12.53
CA GLY A 74 9.63 -6.91 -11.14
C GLY A 74 9.96 -5.43 -10.95
N LEU A 75 9.54 -4.55 -11.86
CA LEU A 75 9.63 -3.11 -11.68
C LEU A 75 8.37 -2.62 -10.98
N ILE A 76 8.55 -1.82 -9.94
CA ILE A 76 7.45 -1.09 -9.29
C ILE A 76 7.08 0.07 -10.20
N THR A 77 5.86 0.03 -10.70
CA THR A 77 5.35 0.99 -11.67
C THR A 77 4.52 2.08 -11.02
N GLN A 78 3.93 1.80 -9.86
CA GLN A 78 3.15 2.75 -9.09
C GLN A 78 3.47 2.56 -7.61
N TYR A 79 3.55 3.67 -6.89
CA TYR A 79 3.55 3.68 -5.44
C TYR A 79 2.77 4.90 -4.94
N GLU A 80 2.04 4.73 -3.86
CA GLU A 80 1.29 5.83 -3.23
C GLU A 80 1.29 5.59 -1.72
N VAL A 81 1.66 6.61 -0.95
CA VAL A 81 1.40 6.59 0.49
C VAL A 81 -0.04 7.05 0.66
N LEU A 82 -0.87 6.23 1.30
CA LEU A 82 -2.29 6.47 1.46
C LEU A 82 -2.55 7.27 2.73
N GLU A 83 -3.60 8.07 2.75
CA GLU A 83 -4.08 8.74 3.97
C GLU A 83 -4.96 7.77 4.75
N GLY A 84 -4.64 7.51 6.03
CA GLY A 84 -5.43 6.60 6.84
C GLY A 84 -5.24 5.14 6.45
N ASN A 85 -6.34 4.39 6.53
CA ASN A 85 -6.41 2.99 6.15
C ASN A 85 -7.66 2.75 5.27
N PRO A 86 -7.66 3.27 4.03
CA PRO A 86 -8.77 3.06 3.09
C PRO A 86 -8.90 1.58 2.74
N ASN A 87 -10.09 1.16 2.33
CA ASN A 87 -10.32 -0.21 1.87
C ASN A 87 -9.55 -0.42 0.55
N ASP A 88 -8.86 -1.56 0.45
CA ASP A 88 -8.09 -1.97 -0.73
C ASP A 88 -8.95 -1.97 -2.01
N GLU A 89 -10.23 -2.32 -1.91
CA GLU A 89 -11.19 -2.28 -3.02
C GLU A 89 -11.22 -0.94 -3.75
N GLN A 90 -11.00 0.18 -3.06
CA GLN A 90 -11.08 1.53 -3.63
C GLN A 90 -9.93 1.82 -4.61
N HIS A 91 -8.84 1.04 -4.58
CA HIS A 91 -7.64 1.30 -5.37
C HIS A 91 -7.59 0.60 -6.73
N VAL A 92 -8.56 -0.26 -7.06
CA VAL A 92 -8.59 -0.94 -8.37
C VAL A 92 -8.77 0.05 -9.52
N GLU A 93 -9.74 0.95 -9.44
CA GLU A 93 -9.99 1.93 -10.51
C GLU A 93 -8.84 2.93 -10.67
N PRO A 94 -8.33 3.57 -9.59
CA PRO A 94 -7.17 4.46 -9.68
C PRO A 94 -5.95 3.76 -10.29
N SER A 95 -5.65 2.54 -9.85
CA SER A 95 -4.51 1.75 -10.34
C SER A 95 -4.59 1.48 -11.84
N LEU A 96 -5.77 1.09 -12.34
CA LEU A 96 -6.00 0.87 -13.78
C LEU A 96 -5.88 2.17 -14.60
N LYS A 97 -6.42 3.28 -14.09
CA LYS A 97 -6.30 4.59 -14.74
C LYS A 97 -4.84 5.03 -14.82
N CYS A 98 -4.09 4.88 -13.74
CA CYS A 98 -2.67 5.21 -13.66
C CYS A 98 -1.85 4.33 -14.63
N HIS A 99 -2.13 3.02 -14.68
CA HIS A 99 -1.50 2.10 -15.63
C HIS A 99 -1.76 2.54 -17.08
N LYS A 100 -3.03 2.80 -17.44
CA LYS A 100 -3.39 3.24 -18.78
C LYS A 100 -2.74 4.58 -19.16
N LYS A 101 -2.65 5.52 -18.23
CA LYS A 101 -1.98 6.81 -18.45
C LYS A 101 -0.48 6.63 -18.74
N MET A 102 0.16 5.69 -18.05
CA MET A 102 1.60 5.45 -18.15
C MET A 102 2.01 4.61 -19.36
N PHE A 103 1.24 3.56 -19.69
CA PHE A 103 1.58 2.61 -20.76
C PHE A 103 0.77 2.80 -22.04
N GLY A 104 -0.23 3.69 -22.04
CA GLY A 104 -1.12 3.94 -23.18
C GLY A 104 -2.21 2.87 -23.39
N HIS A 105 -2.11 1.72 -22.72
CA HIS A 105 -3.06 0.62 -22.80
C HIS A 105 -3.41 0.07 -21.41
N VAL A 106 -4.47 -0.73 -21.32
CA VAL A 106 -4.83 -1.46 -20.10
C VAL A 106 -3.93 -2.69 -19.92
N PRO A 107 -3.73 -3.19 -18.69
CA PRO A 107 -2.94 -4.40 -18.50
C PRO A 107 -3.65 -5.60 -19.12
N GLU A 108 -2.89 -6.53 -19.70
CA GLU A 108 -3.46 -7.79 -20.20
C GLU A 108 -3.94 -8.67 -19.04
N LEU A 109 -3.19 -8.69 -17.94
CA LEU A 109 -3.49 -9.42 -16.74
C LEU A 109 -3.44 -8.47 -15.54
N TYR A 110 -4.53 -8.40 -14.78
CA TYR A 110 -4.60 -7.63 -13.54
C TYR A 110 -4.82 -8.57 -12.37
N SER A 111 -3.89 -8.58 -11.41
CA SER A 111 -3.90 -9.53 -10.29
C SER A 111 -3.72 -8.82 -8.97
N THR A 112 -4.59 -9.12 -8.01
CA THR A 112 -4.57 -8.53 -6.66
C THR A 112 -4.92 -9.61 -5.63
N ASP A 113 -4.75 -9.28 -4.35
CA ASP A 113 -5.28 -10.12 -3.29
C ASP A 113 -6.81 -9.99 -3.18
N ARG A 114 -7.39 -10.79 -2.28
CA ARG A 114 -8.83 -10.85 -2.02
C ARG A 114 -9.42 -9.58 -1.40
N GLY A 115 -8.60 -8.76 -0.73
CA GLY A 115 -9.02 -7.49 -0.13
C GLY A 115 -9.43 -6.45 -1.16
N PHE A 116 -9.00 -6.60 -2.42
CA PHE A 116 -9.41 -5.73 -3.53
C PHE A 116 -10.73 -6.17 -4.20
N PHE A 117 -11.36 -7.25 -3.72
CA PHE A 117 -12.54 -7.80 -4.36
C PHE A 117 -13.80 -6.98 -4.08
N SER A 118 -14.45 -6.58 -5.16
CA SER A 118 -15.88 -6.28 -5.18
C SER A 118 -16.43 -6.68 -6.55
N GLU A 119 -17.72 -7.01 -6.64
CA GLU A 119 -18.34 -7.26 -7.94
C GLU A 119 -18.19 -6.07 -8.89
N LYS A 120 -18.23 -4.86 -8.33
CA LYS A 120 -18.01 -3.61 -9.07
C LYS A 120 -16.62 -3.58 -9.69
N ASN A 121 -15.58 -3.99 -8.94
CA ASN A 121 -14.19 -4.03 -9.42
C ASN A 121 -13.99 -5.09 -10.51
N VAL A 122 -14.55 -6.29 -10.36
CA VAL A 122 -14.44 -7.33 -11.39
C VAL A 122 -15.09 -6.84 -12.69
N LYS A 123 -16.35 -6.36 -12.63
CA LYS A 123 -17.07 -5.81 -13.78
C LYS A 123 -16.35 -4.58 -14.36
N LEU A 124 -15.70 -3.76 -13.54
CA LEU A 124 -14.93 -2.61 -14.00
C LEU A 124 -13.73 -3.06 -14.83
N CYS A 125 -12.95 -4.04 -14.37
CA CYS A 125 -11.82 -4.57 -15.11
C CYS A 125 -12.25 -5.14 -16.46
N GLU A 126 -13.35 -5.88 -16.49
CA GLU A 126 -13.96 -6.42 -17.71
C GLU A 126 -14.40 -5.31 -18.67
N ARG A 127 -15.12 -4.28 -18.18
CA ARG A 127 -15.52 -3.11 -18.99
C ARG A 127 -14.33 -2.31 -19.52
N LYS A 128 -13.20 -2.33 -18.82
CA LYS A 128 -11.94 -1.71 -19.26
C LYS A 128 -11.14 -2.61 -20.22
N SER A 129 -11.66 -3.79 -20.58
CA SER A 129 -11.06 -4.75 -21.51
C SER A 129 -9.75 -5.36 -21.00
N VAL A 130 -9.61 -5.54 -19.69
CA VAL A 130 -8.54 -6.38 -19.12
C VAL A 130 -8.83 -7.83 -19.49
N LYS A 131 -7.88 -8.50 -20.17
CA LYS A 131 -8.10 -9.87 -20.71
C LYS A 131 -8.25 -10.90 -19.59
N VAL A 132 -7.43 -10.80 -18.54
CA VAL A 132 -7.43 -11.74 -17.42
C VAL A 132 -7.50 -11.00 -16.09
N VAL A 133 -8.59 -11.19 -15.34
CA VAL A 133 -8.83 -10.54 -14.05
C VAL A 133 -8.67 -11.55 -12.92
N CYS A 134 -7.55 -11.45 -12.20
CA CYS A 134 -7.17 -12.35 -11.12
C CYS A 134 -7.39 -11.70 -9.74
N ILE A 135 -8.65 -11.40 -9.39
CA ILE A 135 -9.03 -10.87 -8.06
C ILE A 135 -9.88 -11.94 -7.36
N PRO A 136 -9.39 -12.67 -6.34
CA PRO A 136 -10.16 -13.74 -5.69
C PRO A 136 -11.41 -13.21 -4.98
N GLN A 137 -12.54 -13.90 -5.10
CA GLN A 137 -13.78 -13.50 -4.42
C GLN A 137 -13.60 -13.56 -2.89
N CYS A 138 -14.00 -12.48 -2.23
CA CYS A 138 -14.11 -12.34 -0.79
C CYS A 138 -15.59 -12.28 -0.38
N GLY A 139 -15.97 -13.01 0.68
CA GLY A 139 -17.33 -13.04 1.20
C GLY A 139 -18.33 -13.81 0.32
N GLY A 140 -19.42 -14.25 0.97
CA GLY A 140 -20.52 -14.97 0.32
C GLY A 140 -20.16 -16.35 -0.23
N GLN A 141 -21.15 -17.01 -0.83
CA GLN A 141 -20.98 -18.28 -1.51
C GLN A 141 -20.59 -18.04 -2.98
N LYS A 142 -19.52 -18.68 -3.43
CA LYS A 142 -19.08 -18.60 -4.84
C LYS A 142 -20.03 -19.42 -5.71
N THR A 143 -20.42 -18.87 -6.85
CA THR A 143 -21.11 -19.64 -7.90
C THR A 143 -20.17 -20.71 -8.47
N ASP A 144 -20.71 -21.73 -9.11
CA ASP A 144 -19.88 -22.79 -9.67
C ASP A 144 -19.03 -22.30 -10.85
N GLU A 145 -19.54 -21.35 -11.66
CA GLU A 145 -18.73 -20.70 -12.70
C GLU A 145 -17.55 -19.96 -12.07
N ARG A 146 -17.79 -19.25 -10.96
CA ARG A 146 -16.74 -18.50 -10.28
C ARG A 146 -15.69 -19.42 -9.67
N LYS A 147 -16.10 -20.54 -9.06
CA LYS A 147 -15.17 -21.56 -8.56
C LYS A 147 -14.34 -22.16 -9.70
N ALA A 148 -14.96 -22.46 -10.84
CA ALA A 148 -14.26 -22.98 -12.01
C ALA A 148 -13.24 -21.97 -12.55
N TYR A 149 -13.63 -20.70 -12.66
CA TYR A 149 -12.74 -19.62 -13.10
C TYR A 149 -11.53 -19.44 -12.17
N GLU A 150 -11.73 -19.40 -10.85
CA GLU A 150 -10.61 -19.29 -9.90
C GLU A 150 -9.69 -20.54 -9.88
N LYS A 151 -10.19 -21.68 -10.36
CA LYS A 151 -9.40 -22.91 -10.54
C LYS A 151 -8.71 -23.00 -11.91
N SER A 152 -9.01 -22.09 -12.84
CA SER A 152 -8.44 -22.10 -14.19
C SER A 152 -6.91 -21.91 -14.18
N PRO A 153 -6.20 -22.39 -15.21
CA PRO A 153 -4.76 -22.22 -15.33
C PRO A 153 -4.31 -20.75 -15.33
N ASP A 154 -5.02 -19.87 -16.04
CA ASP A 154 -4.67 -18.45 -16.15
C ASP A 154 -4.85 -17.72 -14.83
N PHE A 155 -5.94 -18.01 -14.10
CA PHE A 155 -6.17 -17.44 -12.79
C PHE A 155 -5.05 -17.84 -11.81
N LYS A 156 -4.71 -19.13 -11.78
CA LYS A 156 -3.60 -19.66 -10.96
C LYS A 156 -2.26 -19.04 -11.34
N LYS A 157 -1.97 -18.88 -12.63
CA LYS A 157 -0.74 -18.22 -13.11
C LYS A 157 -0.69 -16.76 -12.66
N GLY A 158 -1.79 -16.02 -12.79
CA GLY A 158 -1.88 -14.64 -12.31
C GLY A 158 -1.73 -14.50 -10.79
N GLN A 159 -2.26 -15.46 -10.01
CA GLN A 159 -2.08 -15.48 -8.55
C GLN A 159 -0.67 -15.89 -8.12
N ARG A 160 0.00 -16.79 -8.85
CA ARG A 160 1.43 -17.08 -8.66
C ARG A 160 2.31 -15.87 -8.96
N PHE A 161 2.00 -15.15 -10.04
CA PHE A 161 2.67 -13.88 -10.35
C PHE A 161 2.49 -12.87 -9.21
N ARG A 162 1.25 -12.65 -8.76
CA ARG A 162 0.94 -11.75 -7.65
C ARG A 162 1.74 -12.07 -6.38
N ALA A 163 1.90 -13.36 -6.04
CA ALA A 163 2.68 -13.75 -4.87
C ALA A 163 4.15 -13.26 -4.92
N GLY A 164 4.68 -12.95 -6.11
CA GLY A 164 6.00 -12.34 -6.29
C GLY A 164 6.16 -10.97 -5.62
N ILE A 165 5.08 -10.18 -5.53
CA ILE A 165 5.13 -8.84 -4.94
C ILE A 165 5.50 -8.88 -3.45
N GLU A 166 5.18 -9.97 -2.74
CA GLU A 166 5.57 -10.18 -1.34
C GLU A 166 7.09 -10.23 -1.20
N GLY A 167 7.77 -10.85 -2.16
CA GLY A 167 9.23 -10.85 -2.25
C GLY A 167 9.78 -9.44 -2.44
N THR A 168 9.16 -8.66 -3.34
CA THR A 168 9.54 -7.26 -3.60
C THR A 168 9.32 -6.38 -2.37
N ILE A 169 8.17 -6.48 -1.69
CA ILE A 169 7.89 -5.79 -0.43
C ILE A 169 8.97 -6.14 0.61
N SER A 170 9.35 -7.41 0.69
CA SER A 170 10.40 -7.85 1.60
C SER A 170 11.78 -7.26 1.28
N VAL A 171 12.11 -7.12 -0.01
CA VAL A 171 13.34 -6.44 -0.47
C VAL A 171 13.30 -4.95 -0.15
N LEU A 172 12.15 -4.28 -0.30
CA LEU A 172 12.00 -2.89 0.10
C LEU A 172 12.29 -2.72 1.60
N PHE A 173 11.67 -3.54 2.45
CA PHE A 173 11.86 -3.48 3.89
C PHE A 173 13.30 -3.78 4.32
N ARG A 174 13.87 -4.89 3.86
CA ARG A 174 15.15 -5.41 4.37
C ARG A 174 16.36 -4.91 3.59
N GLY A 175 16.21 -4.69 2.29
CA GLY A 175 17.29 -4.36 1.37
C GLY A 175 17.32 -2.90 0.90
N ARG A 176 16.22 -2.14 1.05
CA ARG A 176 16.13 -0.73 0.66
C ARG A 176 15.81 0.21 1.81
N GLY A 177 15.91 -0.30 3.04
CA GLY A 177 15.78 0.49 4.25
C GLY A 177 14.35 0.82 4.65
N MET A 178 13.32 0.31 3.95
CA MET A 178 11.91 0.69 4.16
C MET A 178 11.30 0.22 5.50
N LYS A 179 12.10 -0.39 6.40
CA LYS A 179 11.64 -0.90 7.70
C LYS A 179 11.37 0.21 8.72
N ARG A 180 12.13 1.31 8.67
CA ARG A 180 11.97 2.43 9.61
C ARG A 180 12.39 3.74 8.97
N CYS A 181 11.44 4.65 8.78
CA CYS A 181 11.73 6.03 8.43
C CYS A 181 12.31 6.72 9.67
N ARG A 182 13.41 7.48 9.50
CA ARG A 182 14.00 8.31 10.56
C ARG A 182 13.64 9.79 10.43
N ASP A 183 13.13 10.17 9.27
CA ASP A 183 12.75 11.53 8.98
C ASP A 183 11.30 11.75 9.40
N GLU A 184 11.07 12.89 10.06
CA GLU A 184 9.76 13.23 10.57
C GLU A 184 8.87 13.90 9.53
N GLY A 185 7.57 13.63 9.61
CA GLY A 185 6.55 14.28 8.79
C GLY A 185 6.25 13.59 7.46
N ARG A 186 4.99 13.72 7.04
CA ARG A 186 4.40 12.99 5.91
C ARG A 186 5.17 13.13 4.60
N LYS A 187 5.55 14.35 4.24
CA LYS A 187 6.30 14.62 3.00
C LYS A 187 7.65 13.92 2.97
N ARG A 188 8.35 13.86 4.10
CA ARG A 188 9.65 13.17 4.18
C ARG A 188 9.46 11.66 4.12
N PHE A 189 8.41 11.14 4.75
CA PHE A 189 8.01 9.74 4.65
C PHE A 189 7.72 9.33 3.19
N GLU A 190 6.96 10.14 2.44
CA GLU A 190 6.67 9.90 1.02
C GLU A 190 7.93 9.90 0.15
N LEU A 191 8.83 10.87 0.36
CA LEU A 191 10.12 10.92 -0.32
C LEU A 191 10.97 9.68 0.00
N TRP A 192 10.95 9.23 1.26
CA TRP A 192 11.67 8.05 1.70
C TRP A 192 11.14 6.75 1.07
N VAL A 193 9.81 6.58 0.98
CA VAL A 193 9.20 5.46 0.24
C VAL A 193 9.60 5.53 -1.24
N GLY A 194 9.52 6.72 -1.85
CA GLY A 194 9.92 6.93 -3.23
C GLY A 194 11.40 6.59 -3.50
N ALA A 195 12.30 6.96 -2.59
CA ALA A 195 13.72 6.62 -2.68
C ALA A 195 13.95 5.10 -2.62
N ALA A 196 13.24 4.40 -1.73
CA ALA A 196 13.33 2.94 -1.64
C ALA A 196 12.82 2.25 -2.92
N VAL A 197 11.71 2.72 -3.49
CA VAL A 197 11.15 2.24 -4.76
C VAL A 197 12.11 2.50 -5.92
N LEU A 198 12.66 3.71 -6.02
CA LEU A 198 13.63 4.08 -7.05
C LEU A 198 14.87 3.18 -6.97
N ALA A 199 15.44 3.03 -5.78
CA ALA A 199 16.60 2.15 -5.56
C ALA A 199 16.30 0.70 -5.94
N ASN A 200 15.11 0.18 -5.63
CA ASN A 200 14.68 -1.15 -6.07
C ASN A 200 14.64 -1.28 -7.59
N ASN A 201 14.00 -0.33 -8.27
CA ASN A 201 13.87 -0.33 -9.73
C ASN A 201 15.24 -0.24 -10.41
N LEU A 202 16.14 0.62 -9.95
CA LEU A 202 17.50 0.74 -10.49
C LEU A 202 18.26 -0.59 -10.38
N MET A 203 18.20 -1.24 -9.22
CA MET A 203 18.83 -2.54 -9.01
C MET A 203 18.23 -3.62 -9.90
N ARG A 204 16.91 -3.58 -10.12
CA ARG A 204 16.23 -4.52 -11.01
C ARG A 204 16.62 -4.31 -12.47
N ILE A 205 16.67 -3.05 -12.93
CA ILE A 205 17.13 -2.70 -14.28
C ILE A 205 18.58 -3.18 -14.49
N ALA A 206 19.47 -2.95 -13.52
CA ALA A 206 20.85 -3.43 -13.59
C ALA A 206 20.93 -4.96 -13.72
N ALA A 207 20.12 -5.70 -12.96
CA ALA A 207 20.04 -7.17 -13.06
C ALA A 207 19.52 -7.65 -14.43
N LEU A 208 18.49 -6.98 -14.96
CA LEU A 208 17.93 -7.28 -16.29
C LEU A 208 18.96 -7.02 -17.41
N ARG A 209 19.73 -5.93 -17.31
CA ARG A 209 20.81 -5.63 -18.26
C ARG A 209 21.91 -6.70 -18.24
N LYS A 210 22.36 -7.14 -17.06
CA LYS A 210 23.35 -8.21 -16.91
C LYS A 210 22.87 -9.56 -17.47
N LYS A 211 21.58 -9.87 -17.31
CA LYS A 211 20.99 -11.09 -17.88
C LYS A 211 20.98 -11.04 -19.41
N ARG A 212 20.60 -9.90 -19.98
CA ARG A 212 20.58 -9.69 -21.43
C ARG A 212 21.98 -9.78 -22.05
N SER A 213 23.01 -9.19 -21.42
CA SER A 213 24.39 -9.27 -21.93
C SER A 213 24.93 -10.71 -21.94
N ARG A 214 24.58 -11.51 -20.93
CA ARG A 214 24.95 -12.94 -20.88
C ARG A 214 24.27 -13.76 -21.98
N GLN A 215 23.02 -13.43 -22.33
CA GLN A 215 22.28 -14.12 -23.39
C GLN A 215 22.74 -13.74 -24.81
N SER A 216 23.36 -12.56 -24.98
CA SER A 216 23.93 -12.14 -26.27
C SER A 216 25.38 -12.61 -26.50
N SER A 217 26.03 -13.15 -25.47
CA SER A 217 27.41 -13.65 -25.53
C SER A 217 27.49 -15.19 -25.51
N ALA A 218 26.35 -15.87 -25.56
CA ALA A 218 26.19 -17.31 -25.67
C ALA A 218 25.43 -17.61 -26.96
#